data_AF-A0A1M7F880-F1
#
_entry.id   AF-A0A1M7F880-F1
#
_cell.length_a   1.000
_cell.length_b   1.000
_cell.length_c   1.000
_cell.angle_alpha   90.00
_cell.angle_beta   90.00
_cell.angle_gamma   90.00
#
_symmetry.space_group_name_H-M   'P 1'
#
loop_
_entity.id
_entity.type
_entity.pdbx_description
1 polymer ?
#
loop_
_entity_poly.entity_id
_entity_poly.type
_entity_poly.pdbx_seq_one_letter_code
_entity_poly.pdbx_strand_id
1 'polypeptide(L)'
;MNPNPIIKLDYPDPDVIRVGDTYYMVSTTMHFMPGCEILRSYDLIHWEHATYVYETLDSTEGQCMEGKKISMDKVCGQLLYDTTRVPITYVL
;
A
#
# COMPACT_ATOMS: atom_id res chain seq x y z
N MET A 1 23.79 -10.79 10.82
CA MET A 1 22.56 -10.14 11.29
C MET A 1 22.06 -9.25 10.17
N ASN A 2 20.77 -9.29 9.86
CA ASN A 2 20.19 -8.30 8.95
C ASN A 2 19.94 -7.01 9.73
N PRO A 3 20.44 -5.86 9.26
CA PRO A 3 20.28 -4.61 9.99
C PRO A 3 18.83 -4.14 9.91
N ASN A 4 18.27 -3.76 11.07
CA ASN A 4 17.01 -3.03 11.17
C ASN A 4 17.32 -1.52 11.01
N PRO A 5 16.59 -0.75 10.18
CA PRO A 5 15.42 -1.14 9.36
C PRO A 5 15.78 -1.90 8.09
N ILE A 6 14.91 -2.87 7.77
CA ILE A 6 14.99 -3.72 6.58
C ILE A 6 14.84 -2.87 5.32
N ILE A 7 13.89 -1.93 5.33
CA ILE A 7 13.69 -0.95 4.26
C ILE A 7 13.99 0.44 4.83
N LYS A 8 14.94 1.17 4.23
CA LYS A 8 15.32 2.54 4.61
C LYS A 8 14.56 3.58 3.78
N LEU A 9 13.24 3.38 3.65
CA LEU A 9 12.32 4.24 2.91
C LEU A 9 11.05 4.45 3.75
N ASP A 10 10.23 5.40 3.34
CA ASP A 10 9.00 5.78 4.05
C ASP A 10 7.82 4.88 3.66
N TYR A 11 7.70 3.74 4.33
CA TYR A 11 6.55 2.84 4.22
C TYR A 11 5.82 2.75 5.57
N PRO A 12 4.94 3.74 5.88
CA PRO A 12 4.20 3.77 7.14
C PRO A 12 3.01 2.81 7.14
N ASP A 13 2.64 2.35 8.35
CA ASP A 13 1.51 1.45 8.59
C ASP A 13 1.57 0.14 7.75
N PRO A 14 2.68 -0.64 7.78
CA PRO A 14 2.79 -1.85 6.98
C PRO A 14 1.84 -2.94 7.46
N ASP A 15 0.99 -3.46 6.56
CA ASP A 15 0.22 -4.69 6.75
C ASP A 15 0.70 -5.77 5.77
N VAL A 16 1.03 -6.96 6.28
CA VAL A 16 1.77 -7.99 5.54
C VAL A 16 1.02 -9.31 5.57
N ILE A 17 0.84 -9.93 4.40
CA ILE A 17 0.31 -11.28 4.26
C ILE A 17 1.23 -12.16 3.41
N ARG A 18 1.08 -13.48 3.54
CA ARG A 18 1.74 -14.47 2.68
C ARG A 18 0.72 -15.22 1.84
N VAL A 19 0.98 -15.32 0.55
CA VAL A 19 0.19 -16.09 -0.42
C VAL A 19 1.13 -17.04 -1.15
N GLY A 20 0.96 -18.35 -0.93
CA GLY A 20 1.91 -19.34 -1.45
C GLY A 20 3.32 -19.09 -0.94
N ASP A 21 4.27 -18.87 -1.85
CA ASP A 21 5.68 -18.59 -1.56
C ASP A 21 6.06 -17.10 -1.64
N THR A 22 5.07 -16.22 -1.59
CA THR A 22 5.27 -14.78 -1.78
C THR A 22 4.63 -14.00 -0.64
N TYR A 23 5.34 -12.99 -0.16
CA TYR A 23 4.87 -12.02 0.83
C TYR A 23 4.47 -10.73 0.12
N TYR A 24 3.35 -10.16 0.57
CA TYR A 24 2.85 -8.88 0.10
C TYR A 24 2.70 -7.95 1.28
N MET A 25 3.11 -6.69 1.11
CA MET A 25 2.98 -5.64 2.11
C MET A 25 2.19 -4.50 1.48
N VAL A 26 1.19 -3.97 2.17
CA VAL A 26 0.57 -2.70 1.81
C VAL A 26 1.05 -1.62 2.77
N SER A 27 1.24 -0.41 2.25
CA SER A 27 1.68 0.76 3.01
C SER A 27 0.82 1.98 2.70
N THR A 28 0.66 2.86 3.70
CA THR A 28 -0.08 4.10 3.53
C THR A 28 0.73 5.11 2.71
N THR A 29 0.10 5.76 1.73
CA THR A 29 0.70 6.83 0.91
C THR A 29 0.03 8.19 1.10
N MET A 30 -0.89 8.33 2.06
CA MET A 30 -1.62 9.58 2.33
C MET A 30 -2.20 10.21 1.04
N HIS A 31 -1.83 11.45 0.73
CA HIS A 31 -2.29 12.24 -0.42
C HIS A 31 -1.50 11.99 -1.72
N PHE A 32 -0.59 11.00 -1.77
CA PHE A 32 0.10 10.65 -3.00
C PHE A 32 -0.82 9.84 -3.93
N MET A 33 -0.82 10.20 -5.21
CA MET A 33 -1.53 9.49 -6.29
C MET A 33 -0.53 9.10 -7.40
N PRO A 34 -0.55 7.86 -7.93
CA PRO A 34 -1.36 6.71 -7.50
C PRO A 34 -1.06 6.31 -6.05
N GLY A 35 -2.05 5.75 -5.35
CA GLY A 35 -2.02 5.59 -3.91
C GLY A 35 -2.18 4.15 -3.45
N CYS A 36 -1.87 3.92 -2.17
CA CYS A 36 -1.90 2.62 -1.50
C CYS A 36 -1.00 1.60 -2.22
N GLU A 37 0.31 1.70 -1.93
CA GLU A 37 1.33 0.89 -2.58
C GLU A 37 1.37 -0.52 -2.01
N ILE A 38 1.45 -1.51 -2.91
CA ILE A 38 1.70 -2.91 -2.58
C ILE A 38 3.13 -3.26 -2.97
N LEU A 39 3.90 -3.73 -2.01
CA LEU A 39 5.23 -4.31 -2.19
C LEU A 39 5.16 -5.83 -2.18
N ARG A 40 6.10 -6.47 -2.87
CA ARG A 40 6.30 -7.92 -2.91
C ARG A 40 7.66 -8.31 -2.38
N SER A 41 7.74 -9.42 -1.66
CA SER A 41 8.99 -10.07 -1.25
C SER A 41 8.87 -11.59 -1.28
N TYR A 42 9.99 -12.29 -1.41
CA TYR A 42 10.07 -13.75 -1.30
C TYR A 42 10.79 -14.21 -0.04
N ASP A 43 11.45 -13.28 0.68
CA ASP A 43 12.33 -13.57 1.82
C ASP A 43 12.14 -12.63 3.02
N LEU A 44 11.15 -11.73 2.97
CA LEU A 44 10.85 -10.68 3.95
C LEU A 44 11.96 -9.61 4.12
N ILE A 45 13.01 -9.66 3.31
CA ILE A 45 14.18 -8.79 3.42
C ILE A 45 14.23 -7.85 2.21
N HIS A 46 14.12 -8.42 1.02
CA HIS A 46 14.16 -7.67 -0.22
C HIS A 46 12.72 -7.45 -0.70
N TRP A 47 12.35 -6.17 -0.80
CA TRP A 47 11.02 -5.75 -1.20
C TRP A 47 11.09 -4.97 -2.50
N GLU A 48 10.15 -5.22 -3.40
CA GLU A 48 10.01 -4.54 -4.69
C GLU A 48 8.57 -4.05 -4.88
N HIS A 49 8.42 -2.99 -5.65
CA HIS A 49 7.09 -2.50 -6.04
C HIS A 49 6.34 -3.58 -6.83
N ALA A 50 5.10 -3.87 -6.41
CA ALA A 50 4.22 -4.79 -7.11
C ALA A 50 3.14 -4.04 -7.89
N THR A 51 2.40 -3.16 -7.23
CA THR A 51 1.33 -2.35 -7.84
C THR A 51 0.83 -1.25 -6.88
N TYR A 52 -0.10 -0.42 -7.35
CA TYR A 52 -0.91 0.49 -6.54
C TYR A 52 -2.36 0.01 -6.53
N VAL A 53 -3.09 0.23 -5.44
CA VAL A 53 -4.51 -0.18 -5.36
C VAL A 53 -5.41 0.73 -6.20
N TYR A 54 -5.08 2.02 -6.33
CA TYR A 54 -5.87 2.98 -7.10
C TYR A 54 -5.00 4.05 -7.75
N GLU A 55 -5.44 4.57 -8.89
CA GLU A 55 -4.78 5.68 -9.59
C GLU A 55 -5.17 7.04 -9.01
N THR A 56 -6.45 7.22 -8.68
CA THR A 56 -7.01 8.44 -8.09
C THR A 56 -8.06 8.04 -7.06
N LEU A 57 -8.13 8.76 -5.95
CA LEU A 57 -9.03 8.42 -4.85
C LEU A 57 -10.45 8.96 -5.10
N ASP A 58 -10.57 10.27 -5.31
CA ASP A 58 -11.81 10.98 -5.66
C ASP A 58 -11.47 12.34 -6.29
N SER A 59 -12.45 13.08 -6.82
CA SER A 59 -12.30 14.32 -7.60
C SER A 59 -12.74 15.57 -6.82
N THR A 60 -12.62 15.55 -5.50
CA THR A 60 -13.00 16.71 -4.68
C THR A 60 -12.00 17.85 -4.82
N GLU A 61 -12.43 19.10 -4.57
CA GLU A 61 -11.54 20.28 -4.62
C GLU A 61 -10.26 20.08 -3.80
N GLY A 62 -10.36 19.43 -2.64
CA GLY A 62 -9.21 19.18 -1.75
C GLY A 62 -8.22 18.16 -2.30
N GLN A 63 -8.69 17.17 -3.07
CA GLN A 63 -7.86 16.14 -3.70
C GLN A 63 -7.25 16.63 -5.02
N CYS A 64 -7.97 17.49 -5.74
CA CYS A 64 -7.48 18.13 -6.97
C CYS A 64 -6.58 19.36 -6.70
N MET A 65 -6.29 19.68 -5.43
CA MET A 65 -5.55 20.87 -5.01
C MET A 65 -6.15 22.19 -5.52
N GLU A 66 -7.47 22.21 -5.70
CA GLU A 66 -8.22 23.37 -6.14
C GLU A 66 -8.64 24.24 -4.95
N GLY A 67 -8.84 25.54 -5.20
CA GLY A 67 -9.34 26.46 -4.17
C GLY A 67 -8.44 26.62 -2.93
N LYS A 68 -7.16 26.25 -3.01
CA LYS A 68 -6.20 26.20 -1.88
C LYS A 68 -6.61 25.23 -0.76
N LYS A 69 -7.40 24.22 -1.07
CA LYS A 69 -7.72 23.12 -0.15
C LYS A 69 -6.76 21.96 -0.44
N ILE A 70 -6.31 21.29 0.62
CA ILE A 70 -5.55 20.04 0.55
C ILE A 70 -6.28 19.06 1.46
N SER A 71 -6.74 17.93 0.93
CA SER A 71 -7.24 16.83 1.74
C SER A 71 -6.08 15.90 2.12
N MET A 72 -6.13 15.39 3.35
CA MET A 72 -5.18 14.41 3.85
C MET A 72 -5.96 13.11 4.06
N ASP A 73 -6.02 12.31 3.00
CA ASP A 73 -6.77 11.06 3.05
C ASP A 73 -5.81 9.93 3.44
N LYS A 74 -5.88 9.48 4.70
CA LYS A 74 -5.17 8.28 5.13
C LYS A 74 -5.93 7.07 4.59
N VAL A 75 -5.50 6.57 3.44
CA VAL A 75 -5.89 5.25 2.97
C VAL A 75 -4.91 4.21 3.53
N CYS A 76 -5.27 3.67 4.69
CA CYS A 76 -4.66 2.50 5.29
C CYS A 76 -5.69 1.39 5.20
N GLY A 77 -5.30 0.21 4.77
CA GLY A 77 -6.25 -0.89 4.60
C GLY A 77 -5.56 -2.21 4.79
N GLN A 78 -6.38 -3.24 4.88
CA GLN A 78 -5.95 -4.57 5.25
C GLN A 78 -5.90 -5.45 4.02
N LEU A 79 -4.80 -6.19 3.86
CA LEU A 79 -4.71 -7.23 2.85
C LEU A 79 -5.47 -8.46 3.33
N LEU A 80 -6.49 -8.86 2.58
CA LEU A 80 -7.21 -10.10 2.79
C LEU A 80 -6.96 -11.04 1.62
N TYR A 81 -6.66 -12.29 1.93
CA TYR A 81 -6.54 -13.34 0.94
C TYR A 81 -7.61 -14.39 1.18
N ASP A 82 -8.53 -14.53 0.22
CA ASP A 82 -9.53 -15.60 0.18
C ASP A 82 -9.05 -16.69 -0.78
N THR A 83 -8.91 -17.92 -0.27
CA THR A 83 -8.53 -19.08 -1.09
C THR A 83 -9.62 -19.53 -2.06
N THR A 84 -10.83 -18.98 -1.94
CA THR A 84 -12.02 -19.41 -2.67
C THR A 84 -12.48 -18.44 -3.76
N ARG A 85 -12.00 -17.18 -3.76
CA ARG A 85 -12.29 -16.16 -4.78
C ARG A 85 -11.09 -15.22 -4.96
N VAL A 86 -10.73 -14.92 -6.24
CA VAL A 86 -9.84 -13.88 -6.83
C VAL A 86 -8.69 -13.31 -5.93
N PRO A 87 -7.43 -13.24 -6.41
CA PRO A 87 -6.24 -12.94 -5.59
C PRO A 87 -6.35 -11.63 -4.79
N ILE A 88 -5.73 -11.63 -3.60
CA ILE A 88 -5.48 -10.51 -2.66
C ILE A 88 -6.45 -9.35 -2.83
N THR A 89 -7.50 -9.34 -2.02
CA THR A 89 -8.45 -8.23 -1.95
C THR A 89 -7.97 -7.22 -0.90
N TYR A 90 -7.99 -5.94 -1.26
CA TYR A 90 -7.75 -4.85 -0.34
C TYR A 90 -9.09 -4.32 0.17
N VAL A 91 -9.23 -4.15 1.49
CA VAL A 91 -10.42 -3.58 2.12
C VAL A 91 -10.05 -2.27 2.82
N LEU A 92 -10.77 -1.22 2.45
CA LEU A 92 -10.74 0.12 3.04
C LEU A 92 -11.53 0.18 4.35
#